data_AF-A0A151UED2-F1
#
_entry.id   AF-A0A151UED2-F1
#
_cell.length_a   1.000
_cell.length_b   1.000
_cell.length_c   1.000
_cell.angle_alpha   90.00
_cell.angle_beta   90.00
_cell.angle_gamma   90.00
#
_symmetry.space_group_name_H-M   'P 1'
#
loop_
_entity.id
_entity.type
_entity.pdbx_description
1 polymer ?
#
loop_
_entity_poly.entity_id
_entity_poly.type
_entity_poly.pdbx_seq_one_letter_code
_entity_poly.pdbx_strand_id
1 'polypeptide(L)'
;MRMLRWMCGHTIKDRIRNDCFRESVGVALIVEKLVESRLRWFGHVWRRPADAPVRRVDEMEVTVGARRRGRPRKTIGETVLKDMEINVLSREMIYDRSLWRRMIHIADPT
;
A
#
# COMPACT_ATOMS: atom_id res chain seq x y z
N MET A 1 9.65 -6.81 15.36
CA MET A 1 9.25 -6.63 16.77
C MET A 1 10.37 -6.89 17.77
N ARG A 2 11.20 -7.94 17.61
CA ARG A 2 12.31 -8.22 18.55
C ARG A 2 13.26 -7.04 18.73
N MET A 3 13.68 -6.42 17.62
CA MET A 3 14.58 -5.25 17.64
C MET A 3 13.93 -4.04 18.33
N LEU A 4 12.69 -3.69 17.96
CA LEU A 4 11.96 -2.57 18.59
C LEU A 4 11.81 -2.77 20.11
N ARG A 5 11.46 -4.00 20.53
CA ARG A 5 11.38 -4.34 21.96
C ARG A 5 12.73 -4.22 22.65
N TRP A 6 13.79 -4.74 22.04
CA TRP A 6 15.14 -4.68 22.58
C TRP A 6 15.65 -3.24 22.73
N MET A 7 15.43 -2.38 21.73
CA MET A 7 15.76 -0.95 21.81
C MET A 7 15.03 -0.24 22.95
N CYS A 8 13.80 -0.67 23.26
CA CYS A 8 13.01 -0.15 24.37
C CYS A 8 13.30 -0.88 25.71
N GLY A 9 14.27 -1.79 25.78
CA GLY A 9 14.61 -2.53 26.99
C GLY A 9 13.61 -3.60 27.42
N HIS A 10 12.70 -4.01 26.53
CA HIS A 10 11.61 -4.93 26.84
C HIS A 10 11.80 -6.31 26.21
N THR A 11 11.21 -7.32 26.84
CA THR A 11 11.21 -8.70 26.37
C THR A 11 9.80 -9.17 26.02
N ILE A 12 9.66 -10.45 25.61
CA ILE A 12 8.35 -11.07 25.39
C ILE A 12 7.63 -11.34 26.74
N LYS A 13 8.38 -11.49 27.84
CA LYS A 13 7.82 -11.79 29.16
C LYS A 13 6.98 -10.64 29.73
N ASP A 14 7.24 -9.42 29.29
CA ASP A 14 6.53 -8.22 29.75
C ASP A 14 5.07 -8.17 29.24
N ARG A 15 4.71 -9.00 28.26
CA ARG A 15 3.35 -9.11 27.68
C ARG A 15 2.74 -7.79 27.18
N ILE A 16 3.55 -6.75 27.02
CA ILE A 16 3.16 -5.47 26.39
C ILE A 16 2.82 -5.72 24.92
N ARG A 17 1.76 -5.10 24.40
CA ARG A 17 1.31 -5.27 23.02
C ARG A 17 2.27 -4.60 22.03
N ASN A 18 2.25 -5.06 20.77
CA ASN A 18 3.18 -4.60 19.72
C ASN A 18 2.90 -3.17 19.23
N ASP A 19 1.65 -2.74 19.33
CA ASP A 19 1.18 -1.37 19.06
C ASP A 19 1.89 -0.36 19.96
N CYS A 20 2.03 -0.63 21.26
CA CYS A 20 2.75 0.25 22.18
C CYS A 20 4.18 0.53 21.72
N PHE A 21 4.95 -0.48 21.34
CA PHE A 21 6.33 -0.28 20.88
C PHE A 21 6.42 0.47 19.55
N ARG A 22 5.44 0.27 18.66
CA ARG A 22 5.38 0.98 17.39
C ARG A 22 5.09 2.46 17.61
N GLU A 23 4.11 2.76 18.45
CA GLU A 23 3.75 4.12 18.83
C GLU A 23 4.93 4.83 19.51
N SER A 24 5.59 4.17 20.48
CA SER A 24 6.75 4.74 21.17
C SER A 24 7.93 5.08 20.24
N VAL A 25 8.15 4.29 19.18
CA VAL A 25 9.25 4.51 18.23
C VAL A 25 8.80 5.31 17.00
N GLY A 26 7.49 5.49 16.79
CA GLY A 26 6.91 6.11 15.61
C GLY A 26 6.85 5.20 14.36
N VAL A 27 6.99 3.88 14.51
CA VAL A 27 7.01 2.92 13.40
C VAL A 27 5.61 2.59 12.92
N ALA A 28 5.31 2.86 11.65
CA ALA A 28 4.01 2.58 11.06
C ALA A 28 3.66 1.08 11.01
N LEU A 29 2.38 0.76 10.79
CA LEU A 29 1.96 -0.62 10.56
C LEU A 29 2.47 -1.11 9.21
N ILE A 30 2.84 -2.38 9.14
CA ILE A 30 3.31 -2.99 7.89
C ILE A 30 2.26 -2.89 6.78
N VAL A 31 0.98 -2.98 7.14
CA VAL A 31 -0.12 -2.87 6.19
C VAL A 31 -0.15 -1.49 5.55
N GLU A 32 0.09 -0.43 6.32
CA GLU A 32 0.13 0.95 5.82
C GLU A 32 1.31 1.17 4.87
N LYS A 33 2.50 0.64 5.20
CA LYS A 33 3.66 0.69 4.30
C LYS A 33 3.47 -0.10 3.01
N LEU A 34 2.72 -1.22 3.07
CA LEU A 34 2.34 -1.98 1.89
C LEU A 34 1.37 -1.19 1.01
N VAL A 35 0.41 -0.47 1.61
CA VAL A 35 -0.52 0.42 0.89
C VAL A 35 0.25 1.56 0.20
N GLU A 36 1.14 2.25 0.93
CA GLU A 36 2.00 3.30 0.35
C GLU A 36 2.80 2.76 -0.84
N SER A 37 3.38 1.56 -0.72
CA SER A 37 4.18 0.95 -1.78
C SER A 37 3.34 0.59 -3.01
N ARG A 38 2.13 0.04 -2.82
CA ARG A 38 1.20 -0.27 -3.91
C ARG A 38 0.76 0.99 -4.64
N LEU A 39 0.36 2.04 -3.90
CA LEU A 39 -0.04 3.31 -4.48
C LEU A 39 1.13 4.04 -5.16
N ARG A 40 2.35 3.91 -4.63
CA ARG A 40 3.56 4.45 -5.28
C ARG A 40 3.82 3.78 -6.63
N TRP A 41 3.70 2.45 -6.70
CA TRP A 41 3.79 1.70 -7.95
C TRP A 41 2.67 2.07 -8.91
N PHE A 42 1.43 2.12 -8.45
CA PHE A 42 0.28 2.49 -9.28
C PHE A 42 0.43 3.88 -9.91
N GLY A 43 0.79 4.88 -9.10
CA GLY A 43 1.06 6.22 -9.61
C GLY A 43 2.27 6.26 -10.56
N HIS A 44 3.25 5.37 -10.41
CA HIS A 44 4.33 5.22 -11.40
C HIS A 44 3.77 4.71 -12.73
N VAL A 45 2.93 3.67 -12.72
CA VAL A 45 2.32 3.09 -13.93
C VAL A 45 1.48 4.13 -14.68
N TRP A 46 0.59 4.83 -13.98
CA TRP A 46 -0.35 5.79 -14.59
C TRP A 46 0.32 7.07 -15.13
N ARG A 47 1.54 7.39 -14.67
CA ARG A 47 2.35 8.47 -15.24
C ARG A 47 3.15 8.05 -16.48
N ARG A 48 3.20 6.76 -16.83
CA ARG A 48 3.85 6.31 -18.08
C ARG A 48 2.96 6.64 -19.29
N PRO A 49 3.54 6.80 -20.48
CA PRO A 49 2.77 6.85 -21.73
C PRO A 49 1.83 5.65 -21.89
N ALA A 50 0.68 5.84 -22.55
CA ALA A 50 -0.34 4.79 -22.71
C ALA A 50 0.17 3.56 -23.49
N ASP A 51 1.14 3.74 -24.37
CA ASP A 51 1.82 2.68 -25.13
C ASP A 51 2.82 1.87 -24.28
N ALA A 52 3.20 2.36 -23.09
CA ALA A 52 4.13 1.66 -22.22
C ALA A 52 3.56 0.28 -21.81
N PRO A 53 4.33 -0.83 -21.93
CA PRO A 53 3.80 -2.17 -21.71
C PRO A 53 3.08 -2.37 -20.38
N VAL A 54 3.62 -1.80 -19.30
CA VAL A 54 3.02 -1.93 -17.96
C VAL A 54 1.68 -1.19 -17.85
N ARG A 55 1.55 -0.02 -18.49
CA ARG A 55 0.30 0.74 -18.50
C ARG A 55 -0.77 0.05 -19.36
N ARG A 56 -0.37 -0.47 -20.52
CA ARG A 56 -1.26 -1.28 -21.38
C ARG A 56 -1.81 -2.50 -20.67
N VAL A 57 -1.00 -3.20 -19.88
CA VAL A 57 -1.43 -4.38 -19.12
C VAL A 57 -2.37 -4.00 -17.98
N ASP A 58 -2.13 -2.88 -17.29
CA ASP A 58 -3.01 -2.37 -16.22
C ASP A 58 -4.38 -1.92 -16.76
N GLU A 59 -4.40 -1.33 -17.96
CA GLU A 59 -5.62 -0.91 -18.67
C GLU A 59 -6.35 -2.06 -19.38
N MET A 60 -5.73 -3.24 -19.45
CA MET A 60 -6.31 -4.38 -20.17
C MET A 60 -7.47 -4.98 -19.37
N GLU A 61 -8.67 -4.93 -19.94
CA GLU A 61 -9.83 -5.62 -19.37
C GLU A 61 -9.58 -7.13 -19.36
N VAL A 62 -9.67 -7.74 -18.18
CA VAL A 62 -9.58 -9.20 -18.06
C VAL A 62 -10.86 -9.78 -18.65
N THR A 63 -10.76 -10.39 -19.83
CA THR A 63 -11.89 -11.13 -20.42
C THR A 63 -12.38 -12.15 -19.40
N VAL A 64 -13.62 -11.98 -18.94
CA VAL A 64 -14.27 -12.88 -17.99
C VAL A 64 -14.58 -14.17 -18.73
N GLY A 65 -13.61 -15.08 -18.81
CA GLY A 65 -13.85 -16.47 -19.19
C GLY A 65 -14.75 -17.16 -18.16
N ALA A 66 -15.05 -18.44 -18.38
CA ALA A 66 -15.86 -19.22 -17.44
C ALA A 66 -15.33 -19.08 -16.00
N ARG A 67 -16.17 -18.53 -15.11
CA ARG A 67 -15.83 -18.27 -13.71
C ARG A 67 -15.53 -19.60 -13.03
N ARG A 68 -14.30 -19.76 -12.51
CA ARG A 68 -13.92 -20.96 -11.75
C ARG A 68 -14.77 -21.09 -10.48
N ARG A 69 -15.04 -22.34 -10.06
CA ARG A 69 -15.74 -22.63 -8.80
C ARG A 69 -14.90 -22.14 -7.60
N GLY A 70 -15.53 -21.45 -6.66
CA GLY A 70 -14.90 -20.91 -5.45
C GLY A 70 -14.92 -19.38 -5.36
N ARG A 71 -14.26 -18.84 -4.33
CA ARG A 71 -14.12 -17.38 -4.15
C ARG A 71 -13.28 -16.80 -5.30
N PRO A 72 -13.75 -15.73 -5.98
CA PRO A 72 -12.94 -15.05 -6.98
C PRO A 72 -11.59 -14.61 -6.42
N ARG A 73 -10.55 -14.69 -7.24
CA ARG A 73 -9.24 -14.15 -6.88
C ARG A 73 -9.36 -12.64 -6.83
N LYS A 74 -8.87 -12.04 -5.73
CA LYS A 74 -8.76 -10.59 -5.62
C LYS A 74 -7.72 -10.10 -6.62
N THR A 75 -8.08 -9.13 -7.46
CA THR A 75 -7.16 -8.58 -8.45
C THR A 75 -6.30 -7.48 -7.83
N ILE A 76 -5.19 -7.14 -8.51
CA ILE A 76 -4.37 -5.98 -8.14
C ILE A 76 -5.20 -4.69 -8.29
N GLY A 77 -5.96 -4.55 -9.38
CA GLY A 77 -6.84 -3.40 -9.62
C GLY A 77 -7.87 -3.21 -8.50
N GLU A 78 -8.59 -4.27 -8.09
CA GLU A 78 -9.53 -4.22 -6.96
C GLU A 78 -8.84 -3.82 -5.64
N THR A 79 -7.60 -4.26 -5.43
CA THR A 79 -6.83 -3.92 -4.23
C THR A 79 -6.43 -2.45 -4.23
N VAL A 80 -5.94 -1.94 -5.37
CA VAL A 80 -5.56 -0.53 -5.52
C VAL A 80 -6.78 0.38 -5.41
N LEU A 81 -7.91 0.05 -6.03
CA LEU A 81 -9.14 0.84 -5.93
C LEU A 81 -9.61 0.95 -4.47
N LYS A 82 -9.57 -0.17 -3.73
CA LYS A 82 -9.90 -0.16 -2.31
C LYS A 82 -8.91 0.67 -1.49
N ASP A 83 -7.62 0.59 -1.80
CA ASP A 83 -6.62 1.42 -1.13
C ASP A 83 -6.87 2.92 -1.41
N MET A 84 -7.19 3.29 -2.65
CA MET A 84 -7.54 4.68 -2.99
C MET A 84 -8.78 5.16 -2.26
N GLU A 85 -9.82 4.32 -2.15
CA GLU A 85 -11.05 4.63 -1.42
C GLU A 85 -10.78 4.86 0.07
N ILE A 86 -10.08 3.93 0.72
CA ILE A 86 -9.75 4.02 2.16
C ILE A 86 -8.92 5.28 2.46
N ASN A 87 -8.02 5.66 1.54
CA ASN A 87 -7.15 6.81 1.71
C ASN A 87 -7.73 8.11 1.11
N VAL A 88 -8.98 8.07 0.62
CA VAL A 88 -9.70 9.22 0.04
C VAL A 88 -8.88 9.91 -1.07
N LEU A 89 -8.33 9.10 -1.98
CA LEU A 89 -7.48 9.55 -3.08
C LEU A 89 -8.25 9.58 -4.40
N SER A 90 -8.14 10.69 -5.13
CA SER A 90 -8.63 10.81 -6.49
C SER A 90 -7.55 10.40 -7.50
N ARG A 91 -7.97 9.89 -8.67
CA ARG A 91 -7.05 9.40 -9.70
C ARG A 91 -6.31 10.54 -10.40
N GLU A 92 -6.94 11.70 -10.49
CA GLU A 92 -6.40 12.93 -11.06
C GLU A 92 -5.14 13.41 -10.32
N MET A 93 -5.08 13.16 -9.00
CA MET A 93 -3.94 13.52 -8.14
C MET A 93 -2.64 12.82 -8.54
N ILE A 94 -2.71 11.70 -9.28
CA ILE A 94 -1.53 10.93 -9.72
C ILE A 94 -0.59 11.78 -10.60
N TYR A 95 -1.14 12.70 -11.38
CA TYR A 95 -0.37 13.49 -12.33
C TYR A 95 0.44 14.62 -11.64
N ASP A 96 -0.01 15.11 -10.48
CA ASP A 96 0.83 15.94 -9.61
C ASP A 96 1.71 15.04 -8.73
N ARG A 97 2.98 14.92 -9.11
CA ARG A 97 3.95 14.06 -8.40
C ARG A 97 4.17 14.49 -6.94
N SER A 98 4.09 15.79 -6.66
CA SER A 98 4.34 16.33 -5.32
C SER A 98 3.16 16.07 -4.40
N LEU A 99 1.94 16.32 -4.89
CA LEU A 99 0.69 16.00 -4.21
C LEU A 99 0.57 14.50 -4.00
N TRP A 100 0.76 13.70 -5.05
CA TRP A 100 0.69 12.23 -4.95
C TRP A 100 1.63 11.70 -3.88
N ARG A 101 2.90 12.11 -3.90
CA ARG A 101 3.89 11.67 -2.90
C ARG A 101 3.45 12.04 -1.49
N ARG A 102 2.98 13.28 -1.27
CA ARG A 102 2.56 13.76 0.04
C ARG A 102 1.36 12.96 0.58
N MET A 103 0.38 12.68 -0.28
CA MET A 103 -0.88 12.06 0.12
C MET A 103 -0.76 10.57 0.41
N ILE A 104 0.15 9.86 -0.28
CA ILE A 104 0.35 8.43 -0.03
C ILE A 104 1.40 8.15 1.05
N HIS A 105 2.12 9.18 1.52
CA HIS A 105 3.24 8.99 2.41
C HIS A 105 2.78 8.56 3.79
N ILE A 106 3.34 7.45 4.27
CA ILE A 106 3.18 6.99 5.63
C ILE A 106 4.49 7.24 6.36
N ALA A 107 4.41 8.12 7.36
CA ALA A 107 5.54 8.46 8.22
C ALA A 107 6.12 7.19 8.86
N ASP A 108 7.44 7.09 8.83
CA ASP A 108 8.21 6.01 9.46
C ASP A 108 9.55 6.65 9.84
N PRO A 109 10.06 6.48 11.07
CA PRO A 109 11.38 6.95 11.45
C PRO A 109 12.43 6.44 10.44
N THR A 110 13.18 7.38 9.88
CA THR A 110 14.28 7.11 8.93
C THR A 110 15.61 7.03 9.66
#